data_AF-A0ABC7ZJ44-F1
#
_entry.id   AF-A0ABC7ZJ44-F1
#
_cell.length_a   1.000
_cell.length_b   1.000
_cell.length_c   1.000
_cell.angle_alpha   90.00
_cell.angle_beta   90.00
_cell.angle_gamma   90.00
#
_symmetry.space_group_name_H-M   'P 1'
#
loop_
_entity.id
_entity.type
_entity.pdbx_description
1 polymer ?
#
loop_
_entity_poly.entity_id
_entity_poly.type
_entity_poly.pdbx_seq_one_letter_code
_entity_poly.pdbx_strand_id
1 'polypeptide(L)'
;MGKLLFGKLVFKKSLFLLSGMSSLAVFWTACGATKIFDSSVQLLVSDNFSTLADKSFSQMSYEGIRSFFKKSKGVDLPEADSSQLQEGNGLWKRPGFTLSDRIATFNNIKNDGSDVIVATGFNQQESLQAITSDDIRFQSDKESLAKTGFIFVDGAIEKEFNKRNAVPQFKSTPTNISSVAFRSDDGSFLTGVATAVYLNLNQEYFLDKSGWSTNSSNNNELTVSGFVGITLPSTLSFLNGFRLGIAYFNEVIYKHLSDAQDSSAQVTTSKQTVLKQLQVANGEKKIKKIKWISSKQGSDGETINIQDHQSGSFSDTEPRAITIANNLIDKGVNAIIPIAGPQTNLVVTQIARRQAHTAVIGVDSAQELLDINIDAPNKDKLKMGNKKIIPFSSIKALDVAVESILSTLEKGSSQNGYQGFGYNNIGTVKNNSVGVSEAGYEFLIDPVFWKNTSSMQAMSLSASLKANAASSSDNKKKLSEVATKKNENGSTKNGSNGIIDKYAKLLTKSSSSTSMRNGSSDSNQQNFKTTDNDGDWTIVGDELGKYKSSELPIFTGISSYPTFQTEAQNVLDGGANVASTQGFKWSFKQI
;
A
#
# COMPACT_ATOMS: atom_id res chain seq x y z
N MET A 1 -62.58 50.50 16.95
CA MET A 1 -63.18 50.38 18.30
C MET A 1 -64.68 50.20 18.08
N GLY A 2 -65.25 48.99 18.04
CA GLY A 2 -65.61 48.11 19.17
C GLY A 2 -67.15 47.92 19.11
N LYS A 3 -67.79 46.78 19.42
CA LYS A 3 -67.38 45.53 20.07
C LYS A 3 -68.05 44.29 19.39
N LEU A 4 -67.48 43.12 19.68
CA LEU A 4 -68.11 41.79 19.79
C LEU A 4 -69.48 41.83 20.53
N LEU A 5 -70.45 40.91 20.47
CA LEU A 5 -70.71 39.57 19.86
C LEU A 5 -72.27 39.50 19.67
N PHE A 6 -73.00 38.43 19.30
CA PHE A 6 -72.82 36.98 19.15
C PHE A 6 -73.89 36.46 18.14
N GLY A 7 -73.68 35.33 17.44
CA GLY A 7 -74.73 34.73 16.60
C GLY A 7 -74.55 33.23 16.37
N LYS A 8 -75.46 32.40 16.91
CA LYS A 8 -75.52 30.95 16.64
C LYS A 8 -76.08 30.71 15.24
N LEU A 9 -75.50 29.78 14.46
CA LEU A 9 -76.22 29.14 13.35
C LEU A 9 -75.95 27.63 13.29
N VAL A 10 -76.96 26.90 12.81
CA VAL A 10 -77.08 25.44 12.85
C VAL A 10 -76.33 24.80 11.69
N PHE A 11 -75.44 23.83 11.98
CA PHE A 11 -74.90 22.94 10.95
C PHE A 11 -75.82 21.72 10.75
N LYS A 12 -76.33 21.56 9.53
CA LYS A 12 -77.00 20.32 9.10
C LYS A 12 -75.94 19.27 8.70
N LYS A 13 -76.27 18.00 8.93
CA LYS A 13 -75.46 16.84 8.54
C LYS A 13 -75.24 16.80 7.02
N SER A 14 -74.00 16.54 6.60
CA SER A 14 -73.74 15.71 5.44
C SER A 14 -72.63 14.71 5.79
N LEU A 15 -72.76 13.49 5.30
CA LEU A 15 -71.91 12.34 5.62
C LEU A 15 -70.95 12.12 4.47
N PHE A 16 -69.64 12.27 4.68
CA PHE A 16 -68.64 11.74 3.75
C PHE A 16 -67.43 11.18 4.50
N LEU A 17 -66.98 10.02 4.03
CA LEU A 17 -65.84 9.26 4.56
C LEU A 17 -64.52 9.95 4.15
N LEU A 18 -63.57 9.98 5.08
CA LEU A 18 -62.18 10.39 4.82
C LEU A 18 -61.23 9.28 5.28
N SER A 19 -61.04 8.29 4.40
CA SER A 19 -59.86 7.43 4.42
C SER A 19 -58.65 8.23 3.92
N GLY A 20 -57.51 8.10 4.60
CA GLY A 20 -56.41 9.05 4.47
C GLY A 20 -55.59 8.99 3.19
N MET A 21 -54.89 10.08 2.92
CA MET A 21 -53.62 10.10 2.19
C MET A 21 -52.67 11.06 2.91
N SER A 22 -51.58 10.54 3.47
CA SER A 22 -50.49 11.35 4.01
C SER A 22 -49.78 12.06 2.86
N SER A 23 -49.69 13.38 2.92
CA SER A 23 -49.10 14.19 1.87
C SER A 23 -47.59 13.93 1.73
N LEU A 24 -47.16 13.25 0.67
CA LEU A 24 -45.78 13.30 0.20
C LEU A 24 -45.47 14.72 -0.27
N ALA A 25 -44.65 15.45 0.49
CA ALA A 25 -43.97 16.63 -0.01
C ALA A 25 -42.78 16.19 -0.87
N VAL A 26 -43.02 15.98 -2.17
CA VAL A 26 -41.95 15.66 -3.13
C VAL A 26 -41.18 16.93 -3.45
N PHE A 27 -39.97 17.09 -2.90
CA PHE A 27 -39.04 18.11 -3.34
C PHE A 27 -38.52 17.77 -4.74
N TRP A 28 -38.99 18.52 -5.75
CA TRP A 28 -38.38 18.52 -7.08
C TRP A 28 -37.18 19.47 -7.11
N THR A 29 -35.97 18.92 -7.01
CA THR A 29 -34.73 19.60 -7.41
C THR A 29 -34.14 18.91 -8.64
N ALA A 30 -34.09 19.65 -9.75
CA ALA A 30 -33.62 19.13 -11.03
C ALA A 30 -32.07 19.13 -11.09
N CYS A 31 -31.44 18.07 -10.58
CA CYS A 31 -30.10 17.64 -10.99
C CYS A 31 -29.83 16.20 -10.49
N GLY A 32 -30.02 15.20 -11.35
CA GLY A 32 -29.61 13.81 -11.14
C GLY A 32 -30.18 13.09 -9.90
N ALA A 33 -31.18 12.22 -10.09
CA ALA A 33 -31.68 11.39 -8.99
C ALA A 33 -30.57 10.53 -8.38
N THR A 34 -30.27 10.72 -7.09
CA THR A 34 -29.32 9.90 -6.34
C THR A 34 -29.76 8.44 -6.37
N LYS A 35 -28.92 7.58 -6.96
CA LYS A 35 -29.14 6.13 -6.96
C LYS A 35 -28.87 5.58 -5.56
N ILE A 36 -29.81 4.76 -5.07
CA ILE A 36 -29.66 4.00 -3.83
C ILE A 36 -29.33 2.55 -4.20
N PHE A 37 -28.49 1.92 -3.40
CA PHE A 37 -28.06 0.54 -3.58
C PHE A 37 -28.40 -0.29 -2.33
N ASP A 38 -28.96 -1.47 -2.54
CA ASP A 38 -29.05 -2.53 -1.54
C ASP A 38 -27.89 -3.49 -1.81
N SER A 39 -26.90 -3.48 -0.91
CA SER A 39 -25.69 -4.28 -1.01
C SER A 39 -25.46 -5.07 0.27
N SER A 40 -25.22 -6.37 0.13
CA SER A 40 -24.80 -7.22 1.25
C SER A 40 -23.41 -6.87 1.80
N VAL A 41 -22.62 -6.07 1.07
CA VAL A 41 -21.28 -5.60 1.47
C VAL A 41 -21.18 -4.09 1.30
N GLN A 42 -20.78 -3.37 2.34
CA GLN A 42 -20.48 -1.94 2.28
C GLN A 42 -19.07 -1.61 2.78
N LEU A 43 -18.47 -0.57 2.19
CA LEU A 43 -17.18 -0.02 2.62
C LEU A 43 -17.37 1.06 3.69
N LEU A 44 -16.57 1.00 4.75
CA LEU A 44 -16.36 2.13 5.67
C LEU A 44 -14.94 2.66 5.46
N VAL A 45 -14.82 3.91 4.98
CA VAL A 45 -13.52 4.56 4.78
C VAL A 45 -12.82 4.87 6.10
N SER A 46 -11.51 5.10 6.06
CA SER A 46 -10.66 5.32 7.23
C SER A 46 -11.15 6.42 8.18
N ASP A 47 -11.35 7.63 7.67
CA ASP A 47 -11.77 8.76 8.51
C ASP A 47 -12.81 9.64 7.82
N ASN A 48 -13.27 10.66 8.54
CA ASN A 48 -14.30 11.56 8.05
C ASN A 48 -13.80 12.54 6.97
N PHE A 49 -12.53 12.51 6.57
CA PHE A 49 -11.96 13.32 5.49
C PHE A 49 -11.63 12.49 4.24
N SER A 50 -11.40 11.19 4.40
CA SER A 50 -11.12 10.20 3.35
C SER A 50 -12.22 10.17 2.26
N THR A 51 -11.88 9.94 1.00
CA THR A 51 -12.83 9.84 -0.12
C THR A 51 -12.75 8.47 -0.78
N LEU A 52 -13.85 7.98 -1.36
CA LEU A 52 -13.86 6.67 -2.04
C LEU A 52 -12.89 6.61 -3.22
N ALA A 53 -12.83 7.68 -4.02
CA ALA A 53 -12.01 7.79 -5.23
C ALA A 53 -10.63 8.40 -4.96
N ASP A 54 -9.96 8.00 -3.88
CA ASP A 54 -8.65 8.51 -3.48
C ASP A 54 -7.47 8.01 -4.34
N LYS A 55 -7.75 7.20 -5.39
CA LYS A 55 -6.76 6.56 -6.28
C LYS A 55 -5.74 5.65 -5.55
N SER A 56 -6.00 5.34 -4.28
CA SER A 56 -5.08 4.77 -3.31
C SER A 56 -5.86 3.82 -2.36
N PHE A 57 -5.80 4.07 -1.06
CA PHE A 57 -6.23 3.15 -0.01
C PHE A 57 -7.73 2.80 -0.02
N SER A 58 -8.59 3.81 -0.05
CA SER A 58 -10.06 3.65 -0.03
C SER A 58 -10.55 3.06 -1.34
N GLN A 59 -10.01 3.54 -2.46
CA GLN A 59 -10.38 3.05 -3.79
C GLN A 59 -10.00 1.59 -3.97
N MET A 60 -8.76 1.19 -3.65
CA MET A 60 -8.31 -0.20 -3.80
C MET A 60 -9.11 -1.15 -2.90
N SER A 61 -9.48 -0.73 -1.69
CA SER A 61 -10.35 -1.53 -0.82
C SER A 61 -11.75 -1.73 -1.42
N TYR A 62 -12.32 -0.70 -2.06
CA TYR A 62 -13.59 -0.81 -2.81
C TYR A 62 -13.47 -1.68 -4.06
N GLU A 63 -12.38 -1.58 -4.82
CA GLU A 63 -12.11 -2.43 -5.99
C GLU A 63 -12.05 -3.93 -5.63
N GLY A 64 -11.67 -4.28 -4.39
CA GLY A 64 -11.79 -5.65 -3.87
C GLY A 64 -13.24 -6.13 -3.75
N ILE A 65 -14.14 -5.27 -3.26
CA ILE A 65 -15.59 -5.53 -3.20
C ILE A 65 -16.15 -5.69 -4.62
N ARG A 66 -15.80 -4.77 -5.54
CA ARG A 66 -16.19 -4.86 -6.95
C ARG A 66 -15.69 -6.14 -7.61
N SER A 67 -14.43 -6.52 -7.37
CA SER A 67 -13.81 -7.75 -7.88
C SER A 67 -14.55 -8.99 -7.39
N PHE A 68 -14.87 -9.05 -6.10
CA PHE A 68 -15.65 -10.13 -5.50
C PHE A 68 -17.03 -10.30 -6.17
N PHE A 69 -17.84 -9.24 -6.25
CA PHE A 69 -19.16 -9.32 -6.88
C PHE A 69 -19.09 -9.66 -8.37
N LYS A 70 -18.12 -9.11 -9.11
CA LYS A 70 -17.92 -9.43 -10.53
C LYS A 70 -17.59 -10.92 -10.71
N LYS A 71 -16.69 -11.47 -9.88
CA LYS A 71 -16.23 -12.87 -9.96
C LYS A 71 -17.24 -13.88 -9.42
N SER A 72 -17.78 -13.66 -8.22
CA SER A 72 -18.69 -14.61 -7.55
C SER A 72 -20.15 -14.48 -7.96
N LYS A 73 -20.60 -13.31 -8.45
CA LYS A 73 -22.01 -13.04 -8.78
C LYS A 73 -22.26 -12.60 -10.23
N GLY A 74 -21.21 -12.32 -11.01
CA GLY A 74 -21.36 -11.73 -12.35
C GLY A 74 -21.91 -10.31 -12.33
N VAL A 75 -21.77 -9.59 -11.20
CA VAL A 75 -22.34 -8.26 -11.01
C VAL A 75 -21.24 -7.20 -11.06
N ASP A 76 -21.35 -6.28 -12.01
CA ASP A 76 -20.46 -5.13 -12.11
C ASP A 76 -20.98 -3.93 -11.31
N LEU A 77 -20.30 -3.62 -10.20
CA LEU A 77 -20.55 -2.41 -9.41
C LEU A 77 -19.94 -1.16 -10.08
N PRO A 78 -20.50 0.04 -9.85
CA PRO A 78 -19.94 1.29 -10.37
C PRO A 78 -18.48 1.51 -9.96
N GLU A 79 -17.69 2.17 -10.81
CA GLU A 79 -16.30 2.57 -10.48
C GLU A 79 -16.28 3.61 -9.35
N ALA A 80 -15.18 3.68 -8.58
CA ALA A 80 -15.07 4.53 -7.39
C ALA A 80 -15.34 6.02 -7.65
N ASP A 81 -14.96 6.53 -8.83
CA ASP A 81 -15.15 7.90 -9.31
C ASP A 81 -16.43 8.09 -10.14
N SER A 82 -17.31 7.08 -10.18
CA SER A 82 -18.62 7.21 -10.83
C SER A 82 -19.50 8.23 -10.11
N SER A 83 -20.10 9.16 -10.87
CA SER A 83 -21.09 10.12 -10.36
C SER A 83 -22.36 9.48 -9.77
N GLN A 84 -22.51 8.17 -9.92
CA GLN A 84 -23.57 7.37 -9.28
C GLN A 84 -23.26 7.05 -7.80
N LEU A 85 -22.01 7.17 -7.38
CA LEU A 85 -21.58 6.91 -6.01
C LEU A 85 -21.60 8.20 -5.19
N GLN A 86 -22.44 8.20 -4.16
CA GLN A 86 -22.51 9.24 -3.15
C GLN A 86 -22.35 8.59 -1.78
N GLU A 87 -21.84 9.33 -0.81
CA GLU A 87 -21.73 8.82 0.57
C GLU A 87 -23.12 8.45 1.11
N GLY A 88 -23.23 7.31 1.80
CA GLY A 88 -24.47 6.88 2.42
C GLY A 88 -25.46 6.20 1.47
N ASN A 89 -25.14 6.06 0.18
CA ASN A 89 -26.05 5.49 -0.82
C ASN A 89 -26.15 3.95 -0.82
N GLY A 90 -25.63 3.27 0.21
CA GLY A 90 -25.66 1.82 0.36
C GLY A 90 -24.47 1.06 -0.26
N LEU A 91 -23.43 1.76 -0.70
CA LEU A 91 -22.14 1.15 -1.07
C LEU A 91 -20.96 1.58 -0.18
N TRP A 92 -20.95 2.80 0.32
CA TRP A 92 -19.92 3.27 1.25
C TRP A 92 -20.40 4.40 2.17
N LYS A 93 -19.75 4.53 3.34
CA LYS A 93 -19.99 5.62 4.32
C LYS A 93 -18.69 6.16 4.92
N ARG A 94 -18.74 7.36 5.53
CA ARG A 94 -17.72 7.84 6.48
C ARG A 94 -18.00 7.31 7.90
N PRO A 95 -16.96 7.15 8.74
CA PRO A 95 -17.05 6.59 10.08
C PRO A 95 -17.47 7.56 11.19
N GLY A 96 -17.60 8.86 10.91
CA GLY A 96 -17.70 9.88 11.96
C GLY A 96 -16.37 10.10 12.69
N PHE A 97 -16.42 10.83 13.81
CA PHE A 97 -15.21 11.34 14.48
C PHE A 97 -14.88 10.56 15.75
N THR A 98 -15.88 10.17 16.53
CA THR A 98 -15.73 9.53 17.84
C THR A 98 -15.94 8.01 17.79
N LEU A 99 -15.54 7.33 18.86
CA LEU A 99 -15.86 5.91 19.09
C LEU A 99 -17.37 5.62 18.96
N SER A 100 -18.21 6.51 19.50
CA SER A 100 -19.66 6.38 19.45
C SER A 100 -20.20 6.54 18.02
N ASP A 101 -19.66 7.49 17.23
CA ASP A 101 -20.10 7.70 15.85
C ASP A 101 -19.76 6.49 14.96
N ARG A 102 -18.60 5.86 15.21
CA ARG A 102 -18.16 4.65 14.49
C ARG A 102 -19.10 3.48 14.74
N ILE A 103 -19.44 3.22 16.00
CA ILE A 103 -20.36 2.16 16.40
C ILE A 103 -21.80 2.44 15.91
N ALA A 104 -22.25 3.70 15.96
CA ALA A 104 -23.51 4.10 15.33
C ALA A 104 -23.49 3.87 13.81
N THR A 105 -22.36 4.14 13.14
CA THR A 105 -22.19 3.89 11.70
C THR A 105 -22.21 2.41 11.35
N PHE A 106 -21.60 1.53 12.15
CA PHE A 106 -21.74 0.08 11.98
C PHE A 106 -23.20 -0.37 12.05
N ASN A 107 -23.94 0.12 13.05
CA ASN A 107 -25.37 -0.14 13.17
C ASN A 107 -26.17 0.43 11.98
N ASN A 108 -25.83 1.62 11.47
CA ASN A 108 -26.45 2.20 10.28
C ASN A 108 -26.22 1.35 9.03
N ILE A 109 -24.99 0.87 8.78
CA ILE A 109 -24.66 0.02 7.63
C ILE A 109 -25.41 -1.33 7.68
N LYS A 110 -25.53 -1.92 8.88
CA LYS A 110 -26.38 -3.10 9.10
C LYS A 110 -27.85 -2.79 8.81
N ASN A 111 -28.36 -1.64 9.26
CA ASN A 111 -29.75 -1.23 9.06
C ASN A 111 -30.08 -0.92 7.60
N ASP A 112 -29.10 -0.53 6.77
CA ASP A 112 -29.27 -0.46 5.31
C ASP A 112 -29.51 -1.85 4.66
N GLY A 113 -29.19 -2.94 5.37
CA GLY A 113 -29.38 -4.32 4.91
C GLY A 113 -28.10 -5.11 4.64
N SER A 114 -26.93 -4.55 4.94
CA SER A 114 -25.61 -5.16 4.67
C SER A 114 -25.25 -6.24 5.70
N ASP A 115 -24.79 -7.40 5.21
CA ASP A 115 -24.34 -8.51 6.05
C ASP A 115 -22.86 -8.34 6.45
N VAL A 116 -22.04 -7.71 5.60
CA VAL A 116 -20.59 -7.52 5.81
C VAL A 116 -20.18 -6.05 5.68
N ILE A 117 -19.36 -5.58 6.63
CA ILE A 117 -18.75 -4.25 6.64
C ILE A 117 -17.24 -4.39 6.38
N VAL A 118 -16.75 -3.79 5.30
CA VAL A 118 -15.30 -3.66 5.04
C VAL A 118 -14.83 -2.36 5.69
N ALA A 119 -14.35 -2.47 6.93
CA ALA A 119 -13.88 -1.35 7.74
C ALA A 119 -12.38 -1.12 7.51
N THR A 120 -12.05 -0.01 6.85
CA THR A 120 -10.67 0.29 6.44
C THR A 120 -9.99 1.27 7.38
N GLY A 121 -8.67 1.14 7.54
CA GLY A 121 -7.79 2.05 8.29
C GLY A 121 -7.62 1.68 9.76
N PHE A 122 -6.40 1.80 10.29
CA PHE A 122 -6.04 1.45 11.67
C PHE A 122 -6.99 2.03 12.75
N ASN A 123 -7.57 3.21 12.50
CA ASN A 123 -8.43 3.93 13.43
C ASN A 123 -9.82 3.31 13.64
N GLN A 124 -10.17 2.24 12.92
CA GLN A 124 -11.35 1.42 13.24
C GLN A 124 -11.08 0.47 14.42
N GLN A 125 -9.81 0.19 14.77
CA GLN A 125 -9.43 -0.85 15.74
C GLN A 125 -10.14 -0.68 17.08
N GLU A 126 -10.15 0.52 17.68
CA GLU A 126 -10.81 0.74 18.97
C GLU A 126 -12.31 0.45 18.92
N SER A 127 -13.00 0.87 17.86
CA SER A 127 -14.44 0.60 17.69
C SER A 127 -14.76 -0.87 17.44
N LEU A 128 -13.92 -1.59 16.68
CA LEU A 128 -14.07 -3.02 16.44
C LEU A 128 -13.76 -3.86 17.69
N GLN A 129 -12.80 -3.41 18.50
CA GLN A 129 -12.51 -3.99 19.80
C GLN A 129 -13.68 -3.77 20.78
N ALA A 130 -14.22 -2.55 20.87
CA ALA A 130 -15.35 -2.25 21.74
C ALA A 130 -16.55 -3.16 21.48
N ILE A 131 -16.99 -3.30 20.21
CA ILE A 131 -18.15 -4.15 19.84
C ILE A 131 -17.90 -5.66 19.95
N THR A 132 -16.66 -6.10 20.17
CA THR A 132 -16.32 -7.52 20.42
C THR A 132 -15.86 -7.80 21.86
N SER A 133 -15.80 -6.75 22.70
CA SER A 133 -15.35 -6.82 24.09
C SER A 133 -16.38 -7.46 25.03
N ASP A 134 -15.94 -7.93 26.19
CA ASP A 134 -16.83 -8.32 27.29
C ASP A 134 -17.20 -7.13 28.22
N ASP A 135 -16.99 -5.89 27.76
CA ASP A 135 -17.31 -4.68 28.51
C ASP A 135 -18.83 -4.40 28.47
N ILE A 136 -19.44 -4.32 29.65
CA ILE A 136 -20.88 -4.09 29.82
C ILE A 136 -21.41 -2.84 29.09
N ARG A 137 -20.55 -1.84 28.87
CA ARG A 137 -20.89 -0.60 28.14
C ARG A 137 -21.20 -0.84 26.66
N PHE A 138 -20.64 -1.89 26.07
CA PHE A 138 -20.77 -2.22 24.64
C PHE A 138 -21.52 -3.55 24.40
N GLN A 139 -22.03 -4.19 25.46
CA GLN A 139 -22.75 -5.47 25.37
C GLN A 139 -23.97 -5.39 24.43
N SER A 140 -24.73 -4.29 24.47
CA SER A 140 -25.86 -4.08 23.55
C SER A 140 -25.42 -3.96 22.09
N ASP A 141 -24.27 -3.33 21.81
CA ASP A 141 -23.74 -3.22 20.45
C ASP A 141 -23.20 -4.56 19.95
N LYS A 142 -22.51 -5.32 20.81
CA LYS A 142 -22.04 -6.68 20.55
C LYS A 142 -23.18 -7.61 20.17
N GLU A 143 -24.27 -7.63 20.95
CA GLU A 143 -25.47 -8.40 20.64
C GLU A 143 -26.14 -7.92 19.34
N SER A 144 -26.24 -6.61 19.16
CA SER A 144 -26.82 -5.95 17.97
C SER A 144 -26.04 -6.24 16.68
N LEU A 145 -24.72 -6.44 16.76
CA LEU A 145 -23.80 -6.64 15.63
C LEU A 145 -23.28 -8.09 15.50
N ALA A 146 -23.68 -9.01 16.38
CA ALA A 146 -23.19 -10.40 16.43
C ALA A 146 -23.37 -11.20 15.12
N LYS A 147 -24.32 -10.80 14.27
CA LYS A 147 -24.59 -11.41 12.95
C LYS A 147 -24.02 -10.60 11.77
N THR A 148 -23.46 -9.43 12.04
CA THR A 148 -22.77 -8.61 11.03
C THR A 148 -21.32 -9.05 10.95
N GLY A 149 -20.84 -9.37 9.76
CA GLY A 149 -19.44 -9.68 9.50
C GLY A 149 -18.60 -8.41 9.34
N PHE A 150 -17.35 -8.44 9.79
CA PHE A 150 -16.39 -7.36 9.61
C PHE A 150 -15.13 -7.85 8.90
N ILE A 151 -14.69 -7.09 7.89
CA ILE A 151 -13.36 -7.19 7.33
C ILE A 151 -12.59 -5.95 7.77
N PHE A 152 -11.60 -6.11 8.64
CA PHE A 152 -10.80 -5.01 9.17
C PHE A 152 -9.50 -4.86 8.36
N VAL A 153 -9.33 -3.76 7.64
CA VAL A 153 -8.24 -3.58 6.68
C VAL A 153 -7.20 -2.58 7.21
N ASP A 154 -5.91 -2.94 7.09
CA ASP A 154 -4.75 -2.19 7.58
C ASP A 154 -4.63 -2.16 9.11
N GLY A 155 -4.98 -3.30 9.74
CA GLY A 155 -4.88 -3.50 11.18
C GLY A 155 -5.15 -4.93 11.62
N ALA A 156 -5.09 -5.14 12.93
CA ALA A 156 -5.23 -6.44 13.58
C ALA A 156 -6.07 -6.31 14.87
N ILE A 157 -6.84 -7.34 15.21
CA ILE A 157 -7.51 -7.42 16.52
C ILE A 157 -6.56 -8.08 17.52
N GLU A 158 -6.42 -7.45 18.68
CA GLU A 158 -5.68 -7.95 19.83
C GLU A 158 -6.64 -8.61 20.81
N LYS A 159 -6.24 -9.72 21.46
CA LYS A 159 -7.06 -10.36 22.51
C LYS A 159 -7.28 -9.44 23.72
N GLU A 160 -6.32 -8.56 23.99
CA GLU A 160 -6.28 -7.65 25.14
C GLU A 160 -5.78 -6.27 24.71
N PHE A 161 -6.70 -5.38 24.34
CA PHE A 161 -6.41 -4.07 23.76
C PHE A 161 -6.15 -2.98 24.81
N ASN A 162 -5.25 -2.05 24.46
CA ASN A 162 -4.98 -0.81 25.20
C ASN A 162 -4.76 -1.06 26.72
N LYS A 163 -3.65 -1.73 27.03
CA LYS A 163 -3.25 -2.05 28.41
C LYS A 163 -2.75 -0.81 29.14
N ARG A 164 -3.48 -0.34 30.14
CA ARG A 164 -3.02 0.70 31.08
C ARG A 164 -2.78 0.09 32.46
N ASN A 165 -1.59 0.31 33.01
CA ASN A 165 -1.16 -0.26 34.30
C ASN A 165 -1.39 -1.79 34.40
N ALA A 166 -1.04 -2.51 33.32
CA ALA A 166 -1.26 -3.95 33.13
C ALA A 166 -2.73 -4.43 33.08
N VAL A 167 -3.72 -3.53 33.10
CA VAL A 167 -5.14 -3.85 32.89
C VAL A 167 -5.54 -3.56 31.44
N PRO A 168 -6.07 -4.54 30.67
CA PRO A 168 -6.63 -4.28 29.34
C PRO A 168 -7.84 -3.35 29.41
N GLN A 169 -7.95 -2.39 28.50
CA GLN A 169 -9.18 -1.59 28.34
C GLN A 169 -10.31 -2.44 27.76
N PHE A 170 -9.98 -3.34 26.82
CA PHE A 170 -10.92 -4.32 26.27
C PHE A 170 -10.27 -5.71 26.27
N LYS A 171 -11.01 -6.71 26.76
CA LYS A 171 -10.78 -8.12 26.43
C LYS A 171 -11.84 -8.52 25.42
N SER A 172 -11.42 -9.04 24.27
CA SER A 172 -12.30 -9.17 23.09
C SER A 172 -12.30 -10.58 22.52
N THR A 173 -13.48 -11.02 22.09
CA THR A 173 -13.69 -12.33 21.44
C THR A 173 -14.25 -12.10 20.03
N PRO A 174 -13.41 -11.82 19.02
CA PRO A 174 -13.84 -11.33 17.71
C PRO A 174 -14.32 -12.44 16.76
N THR A 175 -15.42 -13.11 17.10
CA THR A 175 -15.97 -14.25 16.36
C THR A 175 -16.45 -13.91 14.95
N ASN A 176 -16.76 -12.64 14.67
CA ASN A 176 -17.31 -12.10 13.42
C ASN A 176 -16.35 -11.13 12.69
N ILE A 177 -15.07 -11.06 13.09
CA ILE A 177 -14.07 -10.18 12.44
C ILE A 177 -12.99 -11.01 11.75
N SER A 178 -12.68 -10.66 10.51
CA SER A 178 -11.49 -11.08 9.78
C SER A 178 -10.62 -9.87 9.52
N SER A 179 -9.45 -9.78 10.16
CA SER A 179 -8.55 -8.64 9.98
C SER A 179 -7.51 -8.92 8.91
N VAL A 180 -6.88 -7.86 8.37
CA VAL A 180 -5.69 -7.95 7.52
C VAL A 180 -4.74 -6.78 7.79
N ALA A 181 -3.51 -7.12 8.19
CA ALA A 181 -2.35 -6.23 8.14
C ALA A 181 -1.46 -6.59 6.94
N PHE A 182 -0.53 -5.71 6.57
CA PHE A 182 0.30 -5.87 5.37
C PHE A 182 1.78 -5.68 5.71
N ARG A 183 2.63 -6.60 5.22
CA ARG A 183 4.10 -6.46 5.20
C ARG A 183 4.53 -5.44 4.14
N SER A 184 4.08 -4.20 4.29
CA SER A 184 4.33 -3.13 3.33
C SER A 184 5.83 -2.82 3.20
N ASP A 185 6.59 -3.15 4.24
CA ASP A 185 8.04 -3.21 4.30
C ASP A 185 8.65 -4.20 3.30
N ASP A 186 8.09 -5.41 3.14
CA ASP A 186 8.55 -6.38 2.13
C ASP A 186 8.38 -5.79 0.71
N GLY A 187 7.19 -5.22 0.40
CA GLY A 187 6.90 -4.63 -0.92
C GLY A 187 7.77 -3.41 -1.21
N SER A 188 7.94 -2.54 -0.22
CA SER A 188 8.82 -1.39 -0.33
C SER A 188 10.30 -1.75 -0.39
N PHE A 189 10.74 -2.88 0.17
CA PHE A 189 12.12 -3.37 0.03
C PHE A 189 12.45 -3.68 -1.44
N LEU A 190 11.57 -4.40 -2.14
CA LEU A 190 11.71 -4.62 -3.59
C LEU A 190 11.74 -3.28 -4.34
N THR A 191 10.85 -2.36 -3.96
CA THR A 191 10.73 -1.03 -4.58
C THR A 191 11.98 -0.16 -4.36
N GLY A 192 12.60 -0.22 -3.17
CA GLY A 192 13.86 0.47 -2.88
C GLY A 192 15.02 -0.02 -3.74
N VAL A 193 15.14 -1.34 -3.93
CA VAL A 193 16.13 -1.92 -4.85
C VAL A 193 15.86 -1.48 -6.29
N ALA A 194 14.60 -1.56 -6.74
CA ALA A 194 14.20 -1.11 -8.07
C ALA A 194 14.54 0.37 -8.32
N THR A 195 14.32 1.26 -7.33
CA THR A 195 14.69 2.68 -7.44
C THR A 195 16.18 2.89 -7.57
N ALA A 196 17.00 2.19 -6.78
CA ALA A 196 18.46 2.33 -6.89
C ALA A 196 19.00 1.92 -8.27
N VAL A 197 18.41 0.88 -8.88
CA VAL A 197 18.73 0.42 -10.23
C VAL A 197 18.21 1.40 -11.29
N TYR A 198 16.94 1.83 -11.20
CA TYR A 198 16.34 2.80 -12.12
C TYR A 198 17.10 4.13 -12.19
N LEU A 199 17.53 4.66 -11.04
CA LEU A 199 18.34 5.88 -10.96
C LEU A 199 19.72 5.67 -11.61
N ASN A 200 20.35 4.51 -11.41
CA ASN A 200 21.65 4.19 -12.02
C ASN A 200 21.58 4.00 -13.54
N LEU A 201 20.52 3.39 -14.06
CA LEU A 201 20.30 3.22 -15.50
C LEU A 201 20.04 4.56 -16.22
N ASN A 202 19.53 5.55 -15.49
CA ASN A 202 19.14 6.85 -16.01
C ASN A 202 20.01 7.99 -15.43
N GLN A 203 21.28 7.73 -15.08
CA GLN A 203 22.18 8.74 -14.50
C GLN A 203 22.24 10.05 -15.31
N GLU A 204 22.15 10.01 -16.64
CA GLU A 204 22.16 11.23 -17.47
C GLU A 204 20.93 12.12 -17.31
N TYR A 205 19.81 11.53 -16.91
CA TYR A 205 18.63 12.29 -16.57
C TYR A 205 18.75 12.89 -15.18
N PHE A 206 19.01 12.05 -14.18
CA PHE A 206 19.00 12.42 -12.76
C PHE A 206 20.20 13.28 -12.31
N LEU A 207 21.32 13.22 -13.02
CA LEU A 207 22.49 14.07 -12.77
C LEU A 207 22.51 15.33 -13.65
N ASP A 208 21.59 15.47 -14.60
CA ASP A 208 21.36 16.75 -15.27
C ASP A 208 20.56 17.68 -14.34
N LYS A 209 21.04 18.91 -14.21
CA LYS A 209 20.55 19.93 -13.27
C LYS A 209 19.69 21.00 -13.94
N SER A 210 19.39 20.86 -15.25
CA SER A 210 18.44 21.74 -15.92
C SER A 210 17.07 21.69 -15.22
N GLY A 211 16.68 22.77 -14.53
CA GLY A 211 15.45 22.87 -13.74
C GLY A 211 15.66 23.04 -12.22
N TRP A 212 16.88 22.94 -11.71
CA TRP A 212 17.16 23.17 -10.28
C TRP A 212 17.48 24.64 -9.96
N SER A 213 17.07 25.09 -8.77
CA SER A 213 17.57 26.32 -8.17
C SER A 213 19.05 26.11 -7.80
N THR A 214 19.91 27.09 -8.07
CA THR A 214 21.36 26.90 -8.30
C THR A 214 22.23 26.62 -7.07
N ASN A 215 21.66 26.07 -5.98
CA ASN A 215 22.32 25.98 -4.66
C ASN A 215 22.53 24.55 -4.12
N SER A 216 22.29 23.48 -4.89
CA SER A 216 22.54 22.11 -4.41
C SER A 216 24.04 21.76 -4.46
N SER A 217 24.56 21.27 -3.33
CA SER A 217 25.91 20.69 -3.22
C SER A 217 26.04 19.30 -3.85
N ASN A 218 24.91 18.63 -4.15
CA ASN A 218 24.85 17.19 -4.40
C ASN A 218 24.93 16.87 -5.90
N ASN A 219 25.71 17.66 -6.66
CA ASN A 219 25.58 17.70 -8.11
C ASN A 219 26.03 16.43 -8.86
N ASN A 220 26.73 15.51 -8.18
CA ASN A 220 27.21 14.24 -8.75
C ASN A 220 26.71 13.00 -7.95
N GLU A 221 25.76 13.19 -7.04
CA GLU A 221 25.18 12.13 -6.19
C GLU A 221 23.83 11.69 -6.76
N LEU A 222 23.48 10.39 -6.60
CA LEU A 222 22.11 9.91 -6.79
C LEU A 222 21.40 9.93 -5.45
N THR A 223 20.25 10.59 -5.37
CA THR A 223 19.61 10.95 -4.10
C THR A 223 18.15 10.48 -4.01
N VAL A 224 17.73 10.05 -2.83
CA VAL A 224 16.34 9.65 -2.54
C VAL A 224 15.83 10.29 -1.26
N SER A 225 14.51 10.39 -1.15
CA SER A 225 13.82 10.71 0.09
C SER A 225 12.40 10.18 0.08
N GLY A 226 11.67 10.40 1.16
CA GLY A 226 10.27 10.04 1.30
C GLY A 226 9.64 10.73 2.50
N PHE A 227 8.32 10.79 2.54
CA PHE A 227 7.58 11.35 3.66
C PHE A 227 6.28 10.57 3.87
N VAL A 228 5.73 10.62 5.08
CA VAL A 228 4.45 10.00 5.44
C VAL A 228 3.37 11.06 5.62
N GLY A 229 2.11 10.69 5.36
CA GLY A 229 0.96 11.54 5.70
C GLY A 229 0.87 11.73 7.22
N ILE A 230 0.64 10.64 7.93
CA ILE A 230 0.67 10.56 9.39
C ILE A 230 1.67 9.48 9.79
N THR A 231 2.41 9.68 10.88
CA THR A 231 3.33 8.69 11.46
C THR A 231 2.52 7.57 12.11
N LEU A 232 2.37 6.45 11.41
CA LEU A 232 1.57 5.28 11.79
C LEU A 232 2.37 4.00 11.52
N PRO A 233 2.07 2.87 12.19
CA PRO A 233 2.71 1.58 11.90
C PRO A 233 2.72 1.22 10.41
N SER A 234 1.59 1.39 9.70
CA SER A 234 1.47 1.02 8.30
C SER A 234 2.19 1.98 7.34
N THR A 235 2.29 3.27 7.65
CA THR A 235 3.07 4.22 6.83
C THR A 235 4.57 4.12 7.07
N LEU A 236 4.98 3.87 8.32
CA LEU A 236 6.37 3.61 8.67
C LEU A 236 6.91 2.32 8.04
N SER A 237 6.07 1.28 7.94
CA SER A 237 6.40 0.02 7.24
C SER A 237 6.89 0.27 5.80
N PHE A 238 6.15 1.04 4.99
CA PHE A 238 6.60 1.43 3.65
C PHE A 238 7.93 2.21 3.67
N LEU A 239 8.05 3.22 4.55
CA LEU A 239 9.21 4.12 4.60
C LEU A 239 10.48 3.38 4.99
N ASN A 240 10.36 2.45 5.96
CA ASN A 240 11.41 1.55 6.38
C ASN A 240 11.80 0.63 5.23
N GLY A 241 10.88 -0.19 4.72
CA GLY A 241 11.17 -1.15 3.66
C GLY A 241 11.91 -0.52 2.49
N PHE A 242 11.48 0.66 2.06
CA PHE A 242 12.12 1.41 0.97
C PHE A 242 13.58 1.76 1.32
N ARG A 243 13.82 2.31 2.51
CA ARG A 243 15.18 2.56 3.03
C ARG A 243 16.01 1.29 3.16
N LEU A 244 15.42 0.17 3.60
CA LEU A 244 16.13 -1.12 3.71
C LEU A 244 16.54 -1.65 2.32
N GLY A 245 15.69 -1.47 1.30
CA GLY A 245 15.99 -1.83 -0.09
C GLY A 245 17.14 -1.01 -0.67
N ILE A 246 17.15 0.30 -0.40
CA ILE A 246 18.27 1.20 -0.75
C ILE A 246 19.56 0.79 -0.02
N ALA A 247 19.48 0.43 1.26
CA ALA A 247 20.64 -0.03 2.05
C ALA A 247 21.24 -1.31 1.46
N TYR A 248 20.38 -2.28 1.15
CA TYR A 248 20.76 -3.54 0.54
C TYR A 248 21.39 -3.32 -0.85
N PHE A 249 20.91 -2.35 -1.63
CA PHE A 249 21.62 -1.94 -2.84
C PHE A 249 23.01 -1.40 -2.53
N ASN A 250 23.13 -0.40 -1.64
CA ASN A 250 24.40 0.28 -1.35
C ASN A 250 25.48 -0.60 -0.74
N GLU A 251 25.10 -1.56 0.11
CA GLU A 251 26.04 -2.29 0.95
C GLU A 251 26.22 -3.76 0.52
N VAL A 252 25.27 -4.31 -0.26
CA VAL A 252 25.35 -5.68 -0.79
C VAL A 252 25.49 -5.68 -2.31
N ILE A 253 24.53 -5.14 -3.06
CA ILE A 253 24.56 -5.19 -4.54
C ILE A 253 25.75 -4.39 -5.08
N TYR A 254 25.87 -3.12 -4.68
CA TYR A 254 26.91 -2.20 -5.11
C TYR A 254 28.31 -2.77 -4.85
N LYS A 255 28.60 -3.22 -3.62
CA LYS A 255 29.90 -3.82 -3.22
C LYS A 255 30.29 -4.98 -4.15
N HIS A 256 29.39 -5.94 -4.35
CA HIS A 256 29.63 -7.10 -5.23
C HIS A 256 29.81 -6.76 -6.71
N LEU A 257 29.38 -5.57 -7.15
CA LEU A 257 29.53 -5.06 -8.53
C LEU A 257 30.73 -4.13 -8.69
N SER A 258 31.04 -3.26 -7.71
CA SER A 258 32.23 -2.39 -7.71
C SER A 258 33.51 -3.23 -7.71
N ASP A 259 33.57 -4.24 -6.83
CA ASP A 259 34.72 -5.14 -6.73
C ASP A 259 34.96 -5.90 -8.05
N ALA A 260 33.90 -6.11 -8.84
CA ALA A 260 33.94 -6.74 -10.15
C ALA A 260 34.21 -5.76 -11.32
N GLN A 261 34.19 -4.44 -11.09
CA GLN A 261 34.63 -3.44 -12.08
C GLN A 261 36.13 -3.20 -12.02
N ASP A 262 36.74 -3.25 -10.83
CA ASP A 262 38.16 -2.95 -10.62
C ASP A 262 39.07 -4.20 -10.64
N SER A 263 38.50 -5.40 -10.85
CA SER A 263 39.25 -6.68 -10.87
C SER A 263 39.37 -7.29 -12.28
N SER A 264 40.58 -7.73 -12.66
CA SER A 264 40.83 -8.56 -13.86
C SER A 264 40.43 -10.04 -13.69
N ALA A 265 39.86 -10.40 -12.54
CA ALA A 265 39.40 -11.74 -12.22
C ALA A 265 38.24 -12.20 -13.11
N GLN A 266 38.04 -13.52 -13.23
CA GLN A 266 36.91 -14.11 -13.96
C GLN A 266 35.57 -13.72 -13.32
N VAL A 267 34.99 -12.62 -13.80
CA VAL A 267 33.62 -12.20 -13.44
C VAL A 267 32.65 -13.28 -13.92
N THR A 268 31.92 -13.88 -12.99
CA THR A 268 30.93 -14.94 -13.25
C THR A 268 29.87 -14.47 -14.24
N THR A 269 29.29 -15.38 -15.03
CA THR A 269 28.26 -15.03 -16.03
C THR A 269 27.09 -14.25 -15.42
N SER A 270 26.65 -14.62 -14.21
CA SER A 270 25.59 -13.91 -13.49
C SER A 270 25.98 -12.48 -13.11
N LYS A 271 27.19 -12.27 -12.56
CA LYS A 271 27.72 -10.92 -12.29
C LYS A 271 27.88 -10.11 -13.57
N GLN A 272 28.35 -10.71 -14.67
CA GLN A 272 28.45 -10.05 -15.97
C GLN A 272 27.08 -9.63 -16.52
N THR A 273 26.03 -10.43 -16.32
CA THR A 273 24.66 -10.07 -16.76
C THR A 273 24.14 -8.85 -16.00
N VAL A 274 24.30 -8.81 -14.68
CA VAL A 274 23.89 -7.65 -13.85
C VAL A 274 24.73 -6.41 -14.17
N LEU A 275 26.06 -6.57 -14.34
CA LEU A 275 26.93 -5.48 -14.80
C LEU A 275 26.51 -4.98 -16.18
N LYS A 276 26.24 -5.85 -17.15
CA LYS A 276 25.76 -5.45 -18.49
C LYS A 276 24.40 -4.75 -18.40
N GLN A 277 23.46 -5.23 -17.59
CA GLN A 277 22.18 -4.55 -17.36
C GLN A 277 22.42 -3.10 -16.91
N LEU A 278 23.34 -2.87 -15.96
CA LEU A 278 23.67 -1.54 -15.43
C LEU A 278 24.63 -0.70 -16.30
N GLN A 279 25.44 -1.32 -17.17
CA GLN A 279 26.47 -0.66 -17.99
C GLN A 279 26.07 -0.41 -19.45
N VAL A 280 24.99 -1.03 -19.95
CA VAL A 280 24.50 -0.82 -21.33
C VAL A 280 23.96 0.60 -21.57
N ALA A 281 23.72 1.39 -20.51
CA ALA A 281 23.18 2.74 -20.63
C ALA A 281 24.20 3.79 -21.11
N ASN A 282 25.48 3.73 -20.68
CA ASN A 282 26.50 4.73 -20.98
C ASN A 282 27.94 4.22 -20.77
N GLY A 283 28.84 4.57 -21.70
CA GLY A 283 30.27 4.36 -21.53
C GLY A 283 30.82 5.03 -20.26
N GLU A 284 31.77 4.36 -19.62
CA GLU A 284 32.63 4.85 -18.50
C GLU A 284 31.95 5.26 -17.18
N LYS A 285 30.61 5.35 -17.11
CA LYS A 285 29.92 5.76 -15.87
C LYS A 285 29.88 4.61 -14.85
N LYS A 286 30.71 4.72 -13.80
CA LYS A 286 30.67 3.82 -12.63
C LYS A 286 29.27 3.85 -11.97
N ILE A 287 28.87 2.72 -11.40
CA ILE A 287 27.66 2.62 -10.58
C ILE A 287 27.83 3.54 -9.37
N LYS A 288 26.74 4.18 -8.92
CA LYS A 288 26.74 5.09 -7.76
C LYS A 288 25.92 4.50 -6.61
N LYS A 289 26.42 4.66 -5.38
CA LYS A 289 25.58 4.56 -4.17
C LYS A 289 24.46 5.60 -4.22
N ILE A 290 23.38 5.32 -3.52
CA ILE A 290 22.21 6.18 -3.39
C ILE A 290 22.16 6.78 -1.99
N LYS A 291 22.05 8.10 -1.88
CA LYS A 291 22.09 8.85 -0.62
C LYS A 291 20.70 9.33 -0.19
N TRP A 292 20.38 9.20 1.10
CA TRP A 292 19.15 9.75 1.66
C TRP A 292 19.29 11.23 2.00
N ILE A 293 18.30 12.03 1.61
CA ILE A 293 18.23 13.48 1.85
C ILE A 293 17.05 13.79 2.78
N SER A 294 17.23 14.70 3.75
CA SER A 294 16.12 15.09 4.63
C SER A 294 15.18 16.12 3.97
N SER A 295 13.89 16.04 4.27
CA SER A 295 12.87 17.05 3.91
C SER A 295 13.02 18.37 4.70
N LYS A 296 13.78 18.36 5.80
CA LYS A 296 14.06 19.55 6.61
C LYS A 296 14.82 20.60 5.81
N GLN A 297 14.41 21.87 5.91
CA GLN A 297 15.17 22.98 5.31
C GLN A 297 16.53 23.16 6.01
N GLY A 298 17.59 23.39 5.24
CA GLY A 298 18.98 23.50 5.72
C GLY A 298 19.82 22.25 5.44
N SER A 299 21.01 22.19 6.04
CA SER A 299 21.95 21.06 5.88
C SER A 299 21.48 19.81 6.60
N ASP A 300 21.73 18.65 5.98
CA ASP A 300 21.47 17.34 6.60
C ASP A 300 22.50 17.06 7.71
N GLY A 301 22.04 16.45 8.81
CA GLY A 301 22.90 15.96 9.90
C GLY A 301 22.90 14.43 9.97
N GLU A 302 23.71 13.85 10.86
CA GLU A 302 23.83 12.38 11.02
C GLU A 302 22.53 11.69 11.50
N THR A 303 21.59 12.47 12.05
CA THR A 303 20.27 12.00 12.50
C THR A 303 19.17 12.84 11.87
N ILE A 304 18.09 12.18 11.43
CA ILE A 304 16.92 12.85 10.87
C ILE A 304 15.73 12.60 11.79
N ASN A 305 14.91 13.61 12.06
CA ASN A 305 13.67 13.42 12.82
C ASN A 305 12.53 12.98 11.89
N ILE A 306 11.79 11.93 12.25
CA ILE A 306 10.58 11.51 11.52
C ILE A 306 9.52 12.62 11.41
N GLN A 307 9.44 13.52 12.40
CA GLN A 307 8.53 14.67 12.36
C GLN A 307 8.85 15.65 11.23
N ASP A 308 10.09 15.75 10.74
CA ASP A 308 10.44 16.55 9.55
C ASP A 308 9.89 15.90 8.26
N HIS A 309 9.69 14.58 8.30
CA HIS A 309 9.22 13.72 7.20
C HIS A 309 7.72 13.37 7.32
N GLN A 310 6.95 14.13 8.10
CA GLN A 310 5.49 13.98 8.23
C GLN A 310 4.77 15.22 7.65
N SER A 311 3.83 15.04 6.72
CA SER A 311 3.01 16.15 6.22
C SER A 311 1.88 16.55 7.17
N GLY A 312 1.32 15.61 7.93
CA GLY A 312 0.38 15.85 9.03
C GLY A 312 -1.02 15.26 8.81
N SER A 313 -1.38 14.95 7.57
CA SER A 313 -2.68 14.39 7.19
C SER A 313 -2.56 13.50 5.94
N PHE A 314 -3.67 12.92 5.49
CA PHE A 314 -3.81 12.32 4.16
C PHE A 314 -4.61 13.19 3.18
N SER A 315 -4.80 14.48 3.50
CA SER A 315 -5.55 15.41 2.64
C SER A 315 -4.81 15.66 1.32
N ASP A 316 -5.54 15.67 0.21
CA ASP A 316 -5.07 16.03 -1.14
C ASP A 316 -4.61 17.49 -1.29
N THR A 317 -4.87 18.33 -0.29
CA THR A 317 -4.63 19.77 -0.26
C THR A 317 -3.69 20.20 0.88
N GLU A 318 -3.06 19.24 1.56
CA GLU A 318 -2.14 19.46 2.69
C GLU A 318 -0.96 20.40 2.34
N PRO A 319 -0.93 21.65 2.85
CA PRO A 319 0.10 22.61 2.48
C PRO A 319 1.51 22.15 2.86
N ARG A 320 1.65 21.39 3.95
CA ARG A 320 2.97 20.90 4.40
C ARG A 320 3.55 19.84 3.46
N ALA A 321 2.72 19.08 2.74
CA ALA A 321 3.17 18.17 1.69
C ALA A 321 3.81 18.93 0.52
N ILE A 322 3.23 20.08 0.14
CA ILE A 322 3.79 20.97 -0.89
C ILE A 322 5.13 21.57 -0.42
N THR A 323 5.25 21.97 0.85
CA THR A 323 6.51 22.45 1.44
C THR A 323 7.59 21.37 1.44
N ILE A 324 7.26 20.14 1.88
CA ILE A 324 8.19 19.00 1.86
C ILE A 324 8.64 18.70 0.43
N ALA A 325 7.71 18.59 -0.53
CA ALA A 325 8.03 18.33 -1.93
C ALA A 325 8.97 19.41 -2.51
N ASN A 326 8.69 20.70 -2.26
CA ASN A 326 9.56 21.78 -2.73
C ASN A 326 10.96 21.70 -2.09
N ASN A 327 11.08 21.52 -0.77
CA ASN A 327 12.36 21.38 -0.09
C ASN A 327 13.22 20.24 -0.67
N LEU A 328 12.60 19.09 -0.97
CA LEU A 328 13.28 17.94 -1.56
C LEU A 328 13.72 18.23 -3.01
N ILE A 329 12.90 18.92 -3.81
CA ILE A 329 13.27 19.37 -5.16
C ILE A 329 14.39 20.42 -5.11
N ASP A 330 14.36 21.36 -4.16
CA ASP A 330 15.40 22.39 -3.95
C ASP A 330 16.75 21.80 -3.55
N LYS A 331 16.75 20.74 -2.71
CA LYS A 331 17.96 19.96 -2.41
C LYS A 331 18.41 19.08 -3.57
N GLY A 332 17.56 18.86 -4.58
CA GLY A 332 17.88 18.04 -5.73
C GLY A 332 17.75 16.54 -5.48
N VAL A 333 16.60 16.13 -4.92
CA VAL A 333 16.28 14.70 -4.75
C VAL A 333 15.89 14.07 -6.09
N ASN A 334 16.47 12.91 -6.42
CA ASN A 334 16.19 12.22 -7.68
C ASN A 334 14.98 11.28 -7.63
N ALA A 335 14.63 10.72 -6.48
CA ALA A 335 13.34 10.04 -6.30
C ALA A 335 12.72 10.30 -4.92
N ILE A 336 11.41 10.56 -4.91
CA ILE A 336 10.61 10.80 -3.70
C ILE A 336 9.56 9.70 -3.56
N ILE A 337 9.44 9.06 -2.40
CA ILE A 337 8.32 8.15 -2.06
C ILE A 337 7.32 8.85 -1.10
N PRO A 338 6.19 9.40 -1.61
CA PRO A 338 5.14 9.99 -0.78
C PRO A 338 4.17 8.93 -0.25
N ILE A 339 4.34 8.52 1.00
CA ILE A 339 3.48 7.53 1.68
C ILE A 339 2.30 8.27 2.34
N ALA A 340 1.51 8.93 1.49
CA ALA A 340 0.57 9.95 1.90
C ALA A 340 -0.72 10.00 1.02
N GLY A 341 -1.08 8.87 0.42
CA GLY A 341 -2.28 8.72 -0.41
C GLY A 341 -2.35 9.76 -1.54
N PRO A 342 -3.41 10.58 -1.62
CA PRO A 342 -3.62 11.51 -2.73
C PRO A 342 -2.57 12.63 -2.82
N GLN A 343 -1.78 12.88 -1.76
CA GLN A 343 -0.68 13.85 -1.77
C GLN A 343 0.42 13.52 -2.80
N THR A 344 0.46 12.28 -3.31
CA THR A 344 1.28 11.91 -4.48
C THR A 344 1.08 12.88 -5.65
N ASN A 345 -0.16 13.28 -5.92
CA ASN A 345 -0.47 14.22 -7.00
C ASN A 345 0.12 15.62 -6.77
N LEU A 346 0.23 16.07 -5.51
CA LEU A 346 0.90 17.32 -5.15
C LEU A 346 2.39 17.28 -5.51
N VAL A 347 3.06 16.15 -5.24
CA VAL A 347 4.48 15.96 -5.57
C VAL A 347 4.71 15.97 -7.08
N VAL A 348 3.90 15.19 -7.83
CA VAL A 348 3.95 15.16 -9.30
C VAL A 348 3.73 16.55 -9.88
N THR A 349 2.74 17.29 -9.37
CA THR A 349 2.45 18.67 -9.77
C THR A 349 3.63 19.61 -9.52
N GLN A 350 4.31 19.52 -8.38
CA GLN A 350 5.50 20.36 -8.13
C GLN A 350 6.67 20.00 -9.05
N ILE A 351 6.91 18.72 -9.31
CA ILE A 351 7.99 18.27 -10.22
C ILE A 351 7.75 18.80 -11.64
N ALA A 352 6.55 18.62 -12.18
CA ALA A 352 6.20 19.11 -13.51
C ALA A 352 6.23 20.64 -13.61
N ARG A 353 5.64 21.36 -12.63
CA ARG A 353 5.67 22.83 -12.58
C ARG A 353 7.09 23.39 -12.56
N ARG A 354 8.02 22.68 -11.89
CA ARG A 354 9.42 23.09 -11.73
C ARG A 354 10.37 22.52 -12.79
N GLN A 355 9.88 21.67 -13.71
CA GLN A 355 10.69 20.91 -14.66
C GLN A 355 11.83 20.13 -13.98
N ALA A 356 11.58 19.58 -12.78
CA ALA A 356 12.61 18.91 -12.01
C ALA A 356 12.88 17.48 -12.52
N HIS A 357 14.15 17.10 -12.64
CA HIS A 357 14.56 15.71 -12.92
C HIS A 357 14.45 14.83 -11.67
N THR A 358 13.21 14.58 -11.24
CA THR A 358 12.85 13.83 -10.03
C THR A 358 11.74 12.84 -10.37
N ALA A 359 11.89 11.58 -9.95
CA ALA A 359 10.86 10.56 -10.01
C ALA A 359 9.99 10.55 -8.75
N VAL A 360 8.74 10.11 -8.88
CA VAL A 360 7.85 9.81 -7.76
C VAL A 360 7.64 8.32 -7.71
N ILE A 361 7.96 7.68 -6.58
CA ILE A 361 7.70 6.26 -6.37
C ILE A 361 6.30 6.16 -5.78
N GLY A 362 5.35 5.59 -6.52
CA GLY A 362 3.97 5.50 -6.07
C GLY A 362 3.78 4.52 -4.90
N VAL A 363 2.61 4.58 -4.26
CA VAL A 363 2.24 3.69 -3.14
C VAL A 363 0.81 3.15 -3.25
N ASP A 364 0.54 2.06 -2.55
CA ASP A 364 -0.70 1.26 -2.53
C ASP A 364 -1.08 0.65 -3.89
N SER A 365 -1.39 1.48 -4.89
CA SER A 365 -1.82 1.08 -6.23
C SER A 365 -0.68 1.22 -7.26
N ALA A 366 -0.88 0.69 -8.47
CA ALA A 366 0.02 0.92 -9.61
C ALA A 366 -0.19 2.34 -10.18
N GLN A 367 0.21 3.35 -9.41
CA GLN A 367 -0.06 4.76 -9.68
C GLN A 367 0.56 5.23 -11.02
N GLU A 368 1.55 4.53 -11.55
CA GLU A 368 2.11 4.78 -12.87
C GLU A 368 1.13 4.57 -14.03
N LEU A 369 0.06 3.79 -13.80
CA LEU A 369 -1.01 3.50 -14.77
C LEU A 369 -2.20 4.48 -14.67
N LEU A 370 -2.15 5.42 -13.73
CA LEU A 370 -3.24 6.36 -13.45
C LEU A 370 -3.07 7.69 -14.18
N ASP A 371 -4.16 8.45 -14.22
CA ASP A 371 -4.28 9.79 -14.82
C ASP A 371 -3.36 10.83 -14.17
N ILE A 372 -3.06 10.69 -12.87
CA ILE A 372 -2.05 11.51 -12.18
C ILE A 372 -0.64 11.38 -12.78
N ASN A 373 -0.34 10.30 -13.52
CA ASN A 373 1.01 10.07 -14.04
C ASN A 373 1.23 10.74 -15.40
N ILE A 374 1.93 11.86 -15.38
CA ILE A 374 2.29 12.67 -16.55
C ILE A 374 3.74 12.44 -17.00
N ASP A 375 4.04 12.86 -18.23
CA ASP A 375 5.39 12.82 -18.82
C ASP A 375 6.45 13.45 -17.91
N ALA A 376 7.63 12.84 -17.83
CA ALA A 376 8.76 13.43 -17.14
C ALA A 376 9.26 14.69 -17.90
N PRO A 377 9.70 15.75 -17.21
CA PRO A 377 10.49 16.83 -17.84
C PRO A 377 11.63 16.21 -18.62
N ASN A 378 11.95 16.70 -19.83
CA ASN A 378 13.05 16.20 -20.67
C ASN A 378 13.10 14.65 -20.87
N LYS A 379 11.94 13.98 -20.91
CA LYS A 379 11.79 12.51 -20.95
C LYS A 379 12.61 11.74 -21.99
N ASP A 380 13.11 12.38 -23.04
CA ASP A 380 13.96 11.73 -24.03
C ASP A 380 15.38 11.42 -23.54
N LYS A 381 15.78 12.00 -22.39
CA LYS A 381 16.98 11.62 -21.64
C LYS A 381 16.79 10.38 -20.75
N LEU A 382 15.54 9.95 -20.50
CA LEU A 382 15.25 8.67 -19.85
C LEU A 382 15.43 7.53 -20.88
N LYS A 383 16.33 6.59 -20.55
CA LYS A 383 16.67 5.44 -21.40
C LYS A 383 15.86 4.19 -21.05
N MET A 384 15.41 4.09 -19.81
CA MET A 384 14.67 2.94 -19.25
C MET A 384 13.40 3.40 -18.54
N GLY A 385 12.43 2.50 -18.35
CA GLY A 385 11.14 2.82 -17.73
C GLY A 385 10.15 3.52 -18.66
N ASN A 386 9.00 3.90 -18.11
CA ASN A 386 7.84 4.39 -18.84
C ASN A 386 7.93 5.87 -19.33
N LYS A 387 9.07 6.54 -19.14
CA LYS A 387 9.30 7.96 -19.48
C LYS A 387 8.40 8.99 -18.78
N LYS A 388 7.74 8.60 -17.68
CA LYS A 388 6.85 9.45 -16.88
C LYS A 388 7.44 9.77 -15.50
N ILE A 389 6.80 10.70 -14.76
CA ILE A 389 7.22 11.10 -13.41
C ILE A 389 7.11 9.94 -12.41
N ILE A 390 6.05 9.11 -12.50
CA ILE A 390 5.91 7.88 -11.73
C ILE A 390 6.38 6.70 -12.61
N PRO A 391 7.57 6.10 -12.38
CA PRO A 391 8.04 4.96 -13.16
C PRO A 391 7.39 3.64 -12.74
N PHE A 392 7.16 3.46 -11.43
CA PHE A 392 6.56 2.28 -10.79
C PHE A 392 6.18 2.61 -9.33
N SER A 393 5.51 1.67 -8.65
CA SER A 393 4.92 1.88 -7.33
C SER A 393 5.20 0.73 -6.35
N SER A 394 5.26 1.03 -5.05
CA SER A 394 5.22 0.03 -3.97
C SER A 394 3.76 -0.37 -3.71
N ILE A 395 3.42 -1.62 -4.02
CA ILE A 395 2.05 -2.12 -4.01
C ILE A 395 1.65 -2.58 -2.61
N LYS A 396 0.44 -2.20 -2.21
CA LYS A 396 -0.38 -2.83 -1.16
C LYS A 396 -1.73 -3.16 -1.79
N ALA A 397 -1.88 -4.40 -2.28
CA ALA A 397 -3.05 -4.84 -3.04
C ALA A 397 -4.23 -5.14 -2.10
N LEU A 398 -4.84 -4.06 -1.60
CA LEU A 398 -6.02 -4.06 -0.75
C LEU A 398 -7.21 -4.73 -1.44
N ASP A 399 -7.29 -4.59 -2.77
CA ASP A 399 -8.27 -5.25 -3.64
C ASP A 399 -8.15 -6.78 -3.57
N VAL A 400 -6.93 -7.31 -3.70
CA VAL A 400 -6.64 -8.74 -3.61
C VAL A 400 -6.96 -9.28 -2.22
N ALA A 401 -6.62 -8.55 -1.17
CA ALA A 401 -6.90 -8.94 0.21
C ALA A 401 -8.42 -8.98 0.50
N VAL A 402 -9.15 -7.90 0.19
CA VAL A 402 -10.60 -7.80 0.42
C VAL A 402 -11.36 -8.83 -0.41
N GLU A 403 -11.02 -9.02 -1.69
CA GLU A 403 -11.62 -10.08 -2.53
C GLU A 403 -11.37 -11.48 -1.94
N SER A 404 -10.13 -11.76 -1.52
CA SER A 404 -9.75 -13.08 -0.99
C SER A 404 -10.48 -13.39 0.32
N ILE A 405 -10.64 -12.40 1.21
CA ILE A 405 -11.38 -12.58 2.46
C ILE A 405 -12.87 -12.74 2.18
N LEU A 406 -13.51 -11.89 1.35
CA LEU A 406 -14.92 -12.05 0.98
C LEU A 406 -15.19 -13.43 0.34
N SER A 407 -14.32 -13.87 -0.57
CA SER A 407 -14.37 -15.19 -1.18
C SER A 407 -14.18 -16.33 -0.17
N THR A 408 -13.36 -16.13 0.86
CA THR A 408 -13.15 -17.11 1.94
C THR A 408 -14.39 -17.23 2.82
N LEU A 409 -15.04 -16.10 3.15
CA LEU A 409 -16.29 -16.05 3.91
C LEU A 409 -17.46 -16.67 3.16
N GLU A 410 -17.56 -16.45 1.85
CA GLU A 410 -18.56 -17.06 0.97
C GLU A 410 -18.39 -18.58 0.87
N LYS A 411 -17.15 -19.05 0.62
CA LYS A 411 -16.85 -20.47 0.35
C LYS A 411 -16.57 -21.31 1.59
N GLY A 412 -16.48 -20.69 2.77
CA GLY A 412 -16.09 -21.34 4.03
C GLY A 412 -14.69 -21.97 4.01
N SER A 413 -13.81 -21.55 3.10
CA SER A 413 -12.48 -22.17 2.90
C SER A 413 -11.46 -21.17 2.37
N SER A 414 -10.22 -21.26 2.89
CA SER A 414 -9.13 -20.31 2.63
C SER A 414 -8.89 -20.06 1.13
N GLN A 415 -8.84 -18.78 0.73
CA GLN A 415 -8.51 -18.34 -0.63
C GLN A 415 -7.22 -17.53 -0.61
N ASN A 416 -6.27 -17.82 -1.50
CA ASN A 416 -4.99 -17.08 -1.62
C ASN A 416 -4.22 -16.91 -0.28
N GLY A 417 -4.31 -17.90 0.62
CA GLY A 417 -3.69 -17.85 1.95
C GLY A 417 -4.42 -16.99 2.99
N TYR A 418 -5.53 -16.36 2.63
CA TYR A 418 -6.41 -15.65 3.55
C TYR A 418 -7.39 -16.61 4.24
N GLN A 419 -7.74 -16.30 5.49
CA GLN A 419 -8.69 -16.99 6.36
C GLN A 419 -9.91 -16.10 6.61
N GLY A 420 -10.99 -16.71 7.12
CA GLY A 420 -12.25 -16.02 7.44
C GLY A 420 -12.24 -15.39 8.83
N PHE A 421 -13.43 -15.26 9.44
CA PHE A 421 -13.58 -14.69 10.78
C PHE A 421 -12.76 -15.42 11.84
N GLY A 422 -12.37 -14.71 12.89
CA GLY A 422 -11.51 -15.22 13.96
C GLY A 422 -10.02 -15.22 13.62
N TYR A 423 -9.60 -14.58 12.52
CA TYR A 423 -8.21 -14.49 12.09
C TYR A 423 -7.71 -13.05 11.87
N ASN A 424 -6.47 -12.81 12.29
CA ASN A 424 -5.64 -11.72 11.78
C ASN A 424 -4.84 -12.26 10.58
N ASN A 425 -5.23 -11.88 9.37
CA ASN A 425 -4.51 -12.24 8.15
C ASN A 425 -3.33 -11.30 7.89
N ILE A 426 -2.37 -11.76 7.08
CA ILE A 426 -1.21 -10.97 6.67
C ILE A 426 -1.08 -10.96 5.13
N GLY A 427 -1.07 -9.76 4.56
CA GLY A 427 -0.64 -9.52 3.19
C GLY A 427 0.89 -9.55 3.08
N THR A 428 1.41 -10.36 2.15
CA THR A 428 2.83 -10.64 1.93
C THR A 428 3.14 -10.67 0.43
N VAL A 429 4.41 -10.78 0.06
CA VAL A 429 4.81 -11.01 -1.34
C VAL A 429 4.29 -12.38 -1.83
N LYS A 430 4.19 -13.38 -0.95
CA LYS A 430 3.78 -14.75 -1.29
C LYS A 430 2.32 -14.88 -1.74
N ASN A 431 1.41 -14.05 -1.22
CA ASN A 431 0.00 -13.97 -1.65
C ASN A 431 -0.28 -12.79 -2.58
N ASN A 432 0.77 -12.19 -3.17
CA ASN A 432 0.70 -11.05 -4.09
C ASN A 432 -0.02 -9.82 -3.52
N SER A 433 0.00 -9.67 -2.19
CA SER A 433 -0.74 -8.61 -1.48
C SER A 433 0.13 -7.41 -1.13
N VAL A 434 1.44 -7.56 -1.24
CA VAL A 434 2.44 -6.47 -1.26
C VAL A 434 3.52 -6.78 -2.29
N GLY A 435 4.20 -5.77 -2.82
CA GLY A 435 5.27 -5.95 -3.79
C GLY A 435 5.77 -4.64 -4.38
N VAL A 436 6.51 -4.73 -5.49
CA VAL A 436 6.65 -3.63 -6.45
C VAL A 436 5.68 -3.88 -7.62
N SER A 437 5.22 -2.83 -8.29
CA SER A 437 4.37 -2.96 -9.47
C SER A 437 5.13 -3.58 -10.66
N GLU A 438 4.41 -4.06 -11.67
CA GLU A 438 5.00 -4.76 -12.82
C GLU A 438 6.03 -3.91 -13.57
N ALA A 439 5.82 -2.59 -13.65
CA ALA A 439 6.77 -1.64 -14.23
C ALA A 439 8.11 -1.57 -13.45
N GLY A 440 8.14 -2.00 -12.19
CA GLY A 440 9.36 -2.11 -11.39
C GLY A 440 10.16 -3.39 -11.64
N TYR A 441 9.58 -4.42 -12.28
CA TYR A 441 10.23 -5.74 -12.41
C TYR A 441 11.50 -5.72 -13.27
N GLU A 442 11.60 -4.82 -14.25
CA GLU A 442 12.83 -4.67 -15.07
C GLU A 442 14.03 -4.09 -14.28
N PHE A 443 13.77 -3.52 -13.10
CA PHE A 443 14.78 -2.94 -12.22
C PHE A 443 15.15 -3.82 -11.02
N LEU A 444 14.54 -4.99 -10.88
CA LEU A 444 14.93 -5.97 -9.87
C LEU A 444 16.19 -6.72 -10.32
N ILE A 445 17.10 -6.94 -9.36
CA ILE A 445 18.31 -7.76 -9.53
C ILE A 445 18.10 -9.06 -8.75
N ASP A 446 18.65 -10.19 -9.22
CA ASP A 446 18.60 -11.44 -8.47
C ASP A 446 19.23 -11.24 -7.07
N PRO A 447 18.48 -11.41 -5.96
CA PRO A 447 18.96 -11.10 -4.62
C PRO A 447 20.07 -12.03 -4.10
N VAL A 448 20.54 -12.97 -4.91
CA VAL A 448 21.72 -13.80 -4.64
C VAL A 448 22.62 -13.94 -5.88
N PHE A 449 22.65 -12.97 -6.79
CA PHE A 449 23.40 -13.03 -8.07
C PHE A 449 24.89 -13.39 -7.95
N TRP A 450 25.50 -13.16 -6.78
CA TRP A 450 26.89 -13.49 -6.48
C TRP A 450 27.13 -14.94 -6.05
N LYS A 451 26.08 -15.70 -5.71
CA LYS A 451 26.20 -17.12 -5.36
C LYS A 451 26.40 -17.94 -6.62
N ASN A 452 27.63 -18.39 -6.84
CA ASN A 452 28.03 -19.25 -7.96
C ASN A 452 27.03 -20.41 -8.16
N THR A 453 26.30 -20.37 -9.27
CA THR A 453 25.52 -21.50 -9.78
C THR A 453 25.96 -21.78 -11.20
N SER A 454 26.84 -22.79 -11.34
CA SER A 454 27.38 -23.29 -12.61
C SER A 454 26.32 -24.02 -13.47
N SER A 455 25.05 -23.63 -13.35
CA SER A 455 23.89 -24.40 -13.82
C SER A 455 22.69 -23.55 -14.25
N MET A 456 22.80 -22.22 -14.34
CA MET A 456 21.79 -21.39 -14.99
C MET A 456 22.25 -21.03 -16.41
N GLN A 457 21.77 -21.80 -17.40
CA GLN A 457 21.82 -21.40 -18.81
C GLN A 457 21.20 -20.00 -18.96
N ALA A 458 21.82 -19.19 -19.82
CA ALA A 458 21.59 -17.75 -19.89
C ALA A 458 20.11 -17.37 -19.99
N MET A 459 19.61 -16.67 -18.97
CA MET A 459 18.31 -16.01 -19.03
C MET A 459 18.46 -14.78 -19.93
N SER A 460 18.17 -14.94 -21.22
CA SER A 460 18.15 -13.87 -22.22
C SER A 460 17.02 -12.89 -21.90
N LEU A 461 17.32 -11.88 -21.09
CA LEU A 461 16.31 -11.00 -20.50
C LEU A 461 15.91 -9.79 -21.36
N SER A 462 16.43 -9.66 -22.59
CA SER A 462 16.28 -8.43 -23.40
C SER A 462 15.71 -8.61 -24.81
N ALA A 463 15.48 -9.85 -25.27
CA ALA A 463 14.95 -10.12 -26.62
C ALA A 463 13.42 -10.35 -26.64
N SER A 464 12.85 -11.07 -25.66
CA SER A 464 11.44 -11.48 -25.67
C SER A 464 10.45 -10.39 -25.24
N LEU A 465 10.92 -9.30 -24.62
CA LEU A 465 10.06 -8.22 -24.14
C LEU A 465 9.62 -7.25 -25.26
N LYS A 466 10.39 -7.11 -26.35
CA LYS A 466 10.05 -6.20 -27.46
C LYS A 466 8.97 -6.75 -28.41
N ALA A 467 8.72 -8.06 -28.42
CA ALA A 467 7.81 -8.68 -29.39
C ALA A 467 6.32 -8.58 -29.01
N ASN A 468 5.98 -8.45 -27.72
CA ASN A 468 4.59 -8.50 -27.23
C ASN A 468 4.02 -7.14 -26.80
N ALA A 469 4.77 -6.05 -26.91
CA ALA A 469 4.32 -4.69 -26.57
C ALA A 469 3.75 -3.91 -27.78
N ALA A 470 3.75 -4.50 -28.98
CA ALA A 470 3.49 -3.80 -30.23
C ALA A 470 2.10 -4.07 -30.88
N SER A 471 1.24 -4.90 -30.27
CA SER A 471 -0.08 -5.22 -30.87
C SER A 471 -1.17 -5.59 -29.86
N SER A 472 -1.71 -4.58 -29.17
CA SER A 472 -3.16 -4.47 -28.92
C SER A 472 -3.49 -3.11 -28.30
N SER A 473 -4.16 -2.24 -29.06
CA SER A 473 -5.12 -1.30 -28.46
C SER A 473 -6.18 -2.11 -27.71
N ASP A 474 -6.67 -1.56 -26.59
CA ASP A 474 -7.66 -2.14 -25.68
C ASP A 474 -7.25 -3.42 -24.94
N ASN A 475 -6.83 -3.25 -23.68
CA ASN A 475 -7.54 -3.76 -22.49
C ASN A 475 -6.72 -3.52 -21.21
N LYS A 476 -7.31 -2.88 -20.20
CA LYS A 476 -6.75 -2.81 -18.83
C LYS A 476 -6.71 -4.23 -18.27
N LYS A 477 -5.52 -4.77 -17.93
CA LYS A 477 -5.37 -6.08 -17.28
C LYS A 477 -5.18 -5.93 -15.78
N LYS A 478 -5.77 -6.84 -15.01
CA LYS A 478 -5.65 -6.86 -13.54
C LYS A 478 -4.39 -7.61 -13.11
N LEU A 479 -3.77 -7.19 -12.00
CA LEU A 479 -2.61 -7.85 -11.38
C LEU A 479 -2.87 -9.36 -11.13
N SER A 480 -4.12 -9.72 -10.79
CA SER A 480 -4.54 -11.12 -10.62
C SER A 480 -4.53 -11.95 -11.92
N GLU A 481 -4.74 -11.33 -13.09
CA GLU A 481 -4.73 -12.01 -14.39
C GLU A 481 -3.29 -12.31 -14.88
N VAL A 482 -2.31 -11.54 -14.42
CA VAL A 482 -0.89 -11.79 -14.66
C VAL A 482 -0.34 -12.85 -13.70
N ALA A 483 -0.83 -12.88 -12.46
CA ALA A 483 -0.51 -13.93 -11.48
C ALA A 483 -1.07 -15.32 -11.86
N THR A 484 -2.15 -15.41 -12.66
CA THR A 484 -2.82 -16.68 -12.98
C THR A 484 -2.93 -17.03 -14.47
N LYS A 485 -1.84 -16.91 -15.24
CA LYS A 485 -1.71 -17.71 -16.48
C LYS A 485 -1.44 -19.19 -16.18
N LYS A 486 -2.48 -19.91 -15.75
CA LYS A 486 -2.60 -21.34 -16.08
C LYS A 486 -2.83 -21.43 -17.58
N ASN A 487 -1.80 -21.81 -18.34
CA ASN A 487 -2.02 -22.31 -19.70
C ASN A 487 -2.76 -23.65 -19.61
N GLU A 488 -3.67 -23.90 -20.54
CA GLU A 488 -4.48 -25.12 -20.65
C GLU A 488 -3.67 -26.39 -21.03
N ASN A 489 -2.33 -26.31 -21.00
CA ASN A 489 -1.41 -27.41 -21.28
C ASN A 489 -0.20 -27.41 -20.32
N GLY A 490 -0.46 -27.80 -19.06
CA GLY A 490 0.42 -28.62 -18.21
C GLY A 490 1.87 -28.20 -17.92
N SER A 491 2.36 -27.04 -18.39
CA SER A 491 3.77 -26.66 -18.29
C SER A 491 3.95 -25.18 -17.95
N THR A 492 4.68 -24.92 -16.86
CA THR A 492 5.00 -23.58 -16.35
C THR A 492 6.23 -23.01 -17.04
N LYS A 493 6.06 -21.95 -17.85
CA LYS A 493 7.19 -21.15 -18.33
C LYS A 493 7.55 -20.06 -17.31
N ASN A 494 8.64 -20.30 -16.58
CA ASN A 494 9.27 -19.33 -15.69
C ASN A 494 9.80 -18.11 -16.47
N GLY A 495 9.60 -16.91 -15.92
CA GLY A 495 10.13 -15.65 -16.46
C GLY A 495 10.12 -14.54 -15.40
N SER A 496 8.96 -13.95 -15.14
CA SER A 496 8.75 -12.90 -14.11
C SER A 496 8.69 -13.47 -12.69
N ASN A 497 7.91 -14.53 -12.45
CA ASN A 497 7.69 -15.08 -11.10
C ASN A 497 8.99 -15.52 -10.41
N GLY A 498 10.02 -15.89 -11.17
CA GLY A 498 11.28 -16.41 -10.63
C GLY A 498 12.09 -15.42 -9.81
N ILE A 499 11.98 -14.10 -10.04
CA ILE A 499 12.69 -13.09 -9.23
C ILE A 499 11.90 -12.70 -7.98
N ILE A 500 10.57 -12.54 -8.10
CA ILE A 500 9.68 -12.28 -6.96
C ILE A 500 9.72 -13.44 -5.97
N ASP A 501 9.72 -14.69 -6.43
CA ASP A 501 9.89 -15.88 -5.58
C ASP A 501 11.23 -15.89 -4.83
N LYS A 502 12.32 -15.37 -5.43
CA LYS A 502 13.63 -15.28 -4.78
C LYS A 502 13.61 -14.23 -3.66
N TYR A 503 12.98 -13.08 -3.89
CA TYR A 503 12.78 -12.07 -2.85
C TYR A 503 11.85 -12.55 -1.74
N ALA A 504 10.72 -13.19 -2.08
CA ALA A 504 9.82 -13.78 -1.08
C ALA A 504 10.54 -14.82 -0.21
N LYS A 505 11.42 -15.65 -0.79
CA LYS A 505 12.27 -16.60 -0.05
C LYS A 505 13.37 -15.92 0.77
N LEU A 506 13.87 -14.75 0.38
CA LEU A 506 14.81 -13.97 1.18
C LEU A 506 14.13 -13.42 2.44
N LEU A 507 12.93 -12.85 2.27
CA LEU A 507 12.19 -12.11 3.30
C LEU A 507 11.42 -13.00 4.29
N THR A 508 11.13 -14.26 3.93
CA THR A 508 10.37 -15.20 4.79
C THR A 508 11.22 -16.18 5.59
N LYS A 509 12.56 -16.22 5.41
CA LYS A 509 13.40 -17.31 5.93
C LYS A 509 13.89 -17.06 7.37
N SER A 510 12.98 -17.18 8.32
CA SER A 510 13.15 -16.89 9.76
C SER A 510 14.21 -17.69 10.54
N SER A 511 14.91 -18.66 9.94
CA SER A 511 15.67 -19.68 10.70
C SER A 511 16.90 -20.25 9.99
N SER A 512 17.47 -19.55 9.01
CA SER A 512 18.85 -19.82 8.60
C SER A 512 19.56 -18.52 8.29
N SER A 513 20.54 -18.15 9.12
CA SER A 513 21.54 -17.15 8.79
C SER A 513 22.11 -17.46 7.41
N THR A 514 21.82 -16.61 6.43
CA THR A 514 22.60 -16.59 5.20
C THR A 514 23.88 -15.86 5.56
N SER A 515 24.78 -16.56 6.25
CA SER A 515 26.06 -16.00 6.68
C SER A 515 26.77 -15.50 5.43
N MET A 516 26.88 -14.17 5.28
CA MET A 516 27.49 -13.58 4.10
C MET A 516 29.00 -13.62 4.29
N ARG A 517 29.56 -14.80 4.05
CA ARG A 517 30.99 -15.03 4.09
C ARG A 517 31.63 -14.18 3.00
N ASN A 518 32.26 -13.08 3.43
CA ASN A 518 32.90 -12.13 2.54
C ASN A 518 33.99 -12.86 1.74
N GLY A 519 33.80 -12.94 0.43
CA GLY A 519 34.47 -13.90 -0.44
C GLY A 519 35.87 -13.48 -0.88
N SER A 520 36.80 -13.33 0.07
CA SER A 520 38.23 -13.31 -0.22
C SER A 520 38.88 -14.59 0.30
N SER A 521 39.11 -15.54 -0.60
CA SER A 521 39.94 -16.73 -0.36
C SER A 521 41.30 -16.55 -1.02
N ASP A 522 41.93 -15.39 -0.77
CA ASP A 522 43.24 -15.04 -1.35
C ASP A 522 44.32 -15.20 -0.28
N SER A 523 45.13 -16.26 -0.40
CA SER A 523 45.94 -16.79 0.70
C SER A 523 47.20 -15.97 1.04
N ASN A 524 47.33 -14.75 0.53
CA ASN A 524 48.53 -13.90 0.64
C ASN A 524 48.29 -12.47 1.14
N GLN A 525 47.07 -12.09 1.56
CA GLN A 525 46.85 -10.80 2.26
C GLN A 525 46.85 -10.94 3.79
N GLN A 526 48.04 -11.22 4.34
CA GLN A 526 48.34 -11.00 5.76
C GLN A 526 48.41 -9.48 6.03
N ASN A 527 47.27 -8.81 6.23
CA ASN A 527 47.06 -7.56 7.01
C ASN A 527 45.76 -6.78 6.68
N PHE A 528 44.66 -7.44 6.27
CA PHE A 528 43.34 -6.86 6.58
C PHE A 528 43.01 -7.20 8.04
N LYS A 529 43.19 -6.21 8.93
CA LYS A 529 42.80 -6.34 10.35
C LYS A 529 41.34 -6.73 10.44
N THR A 530 41.05 -7.76 11.24
CA THR A 530 39.72 -8.16 11.67
C THR A 530 39.18 -7.19 12.72
N THR A 531 39.06 -5.92 12.36
CA THR A 531 38.45 -4.85 13.16
C THR A 531 37.14 -4.45 12.52
N ASP A 532 36.06 -4.66 13.28
CA ASP A 532 34.71 -4.12 13.15
C ASP A 532 33.77 -4.70 12.06
N ASN A 533 32.77 -5.45 12.54
CA ASN A 533 31.35 -5.40 12.11
C ASN A 533 30.99 -5.61 10.62
N ASP A 534 31.83 -6.27 9.83
CA ASP A 534 31.61 -6.50 8.38
C ASP A 534 31.19 -7.95 8.05
N GLY A 535 30.27 -8.53 8.83
CA GLY A 535 29.71 -9.88 8.64
C GLY A 535 28.25 -10.02 9.12
N ASP A 536 27.51 -10.89 8.43
CA ASP A 536 26.13 -11.32 8.70
C ASP A 536 25.02 -10.25 8.71
N TRP A 537 24.48 -9.99 7.51
CA TRP A 537 23.17 -9.35 7.37
C TRP A 537 22.09 -10.35 7.78
N THR A 538 21.40 -10.06 8.86
CA THR A 538 20.14 -10.73 9.20
C THR A 538 19.01 -9.73 9.00
N ILE A 539 17.98 -10.12 8.25
CA ILE A 539 16.70 -9.43 8.20
C ILE A 539 15.86 -10.04 9.31
N VAL A 540 15.69 -9.33 10.43
CA VAL A 540 14.85 -9.76 11.56
C VAL A 540 13.72 -8.74 11.71
N GLY A 541 12.61 -8.98 11.01
CA GLY A 541 11.52 -8.01 10.92
C GLY A 541 11.99 -6.69 10.29
N ASP A 542 11.59 -5.57 10.92
CA ASP A 542 11.83 -4.20 10.46
C ASP A 542 13.29 -3.72 10.55
N GLU A 543 14.18 -4.45 11.23
CA GLU A 543 15.54 -3.98 11.51
C GLU A 543 16.60 -4.64 10.61
N LEU A 544 17.29 -3.79 9.84
CA LEU A 544 18.61 -4.13 9.32
C LEU A 544 19.61 -4.14 10.47
N GLY A 545 20.21 -5.29 10.76
CA GLY A 545 21.21 -5.49 11.82
C GLY A 545 22.51 -4.67 11.70
N LYS A 546 22.60 -3.70 10.77
CA LYS A 546 23.66 -2.70 10.69
C LYS A 546 23.04 -1.31 10.85
N TYR A 547 22.96 -0.84 12.08
CA TYR A 547 22.36 0.47 12.46
C TYR A 547 23.02 1.71 11.84
N LYS A 548 24.09 1.57 11.03
CA LYS A 548 24.83 2.69 10.44
C LYS A 548 25.28 2.37 9.01
N SER A 549 24.82 3.19 8.06
CA SER A 549 25.50 3.51 6.80
C SER A 549 25.51 5.04 6.67
N SER A 550 26.61 5.64 6.21
CA SER A 550 26.71 7.10 6.01
C SER A 550 25.64 7.65 5.06
N GLU A 551 25.18 6.80 4.14
CA GLU A 551 24.21 7.16 3.11
C GLU A 551 22.75 7.12 3.60
N LEU A 552 22.48 6.54 4.78
CA LEU A 552 21.14 6.30 5.32
C LEU A 552 21.07 6.67 6.82
N PRO A 553 20.78 7.94 7.15
CA PRO A 553 20.65 8.40 8.53
C PRO A 553 19.56 7.66 9.31
N ILE A 554 19.75 7.52 10.62
CA ILE A 554 18.75 6.96 11.54
C ILE A 554 17.60 7.95 11.71
N PHE A 555 16.35 7.45 11.72
CA PHE A 555 15.20 8.24 12.14
C PHE A 555 15.12 8.29 13.67
N THR A 556 15.18 9.50 14.23
CA THR A 556 14.85 9.77 15.64
C THR A 556 13.37 10.14 15.77
N GLY A 557 12.83 10.02 16.98
CA GLY A 557 11.42 10.34 17.26
C GLY A 557 10.42 9.21 17.00
N ILE A 558 10.90 7.99 16.76
CA ILE A 558 10.08 6.76 16.69
C ILE A 558 10.40 5.93 17.95
N SER A 559 9.40 5.59 18.75
CA SER A 559 9.57 4.88 20.03
C SER A 559 9.89 3.39 19.86
N SER A 560 9.33 2.77 18.83
CA SER A 560 9.58 1.39 18.42
C SER A 560 9.05 1.18 17.00
N TYR A 561 9.78 0.46 16.15
CA TYR A 561 9.20 -0.02 14.90
C TYR A 561 8.21 -1.16 15.16
N PRO A 562 7.16 -1.31 14.34
CA PRO A 562 6.14 -2.33 14.59
C PRO A 562 6.70 -3.73 14.36
N THR A 563 6.35 -4.68 15.23
CA THR A 563 6.63 -6.10 14.96
C THR A 563 5.49 -6.69 14.14
N PHE A 564 5.75 -6.97 12.86
CA PHE A 564 4.74 -7.58 11.99
C PHE A 564 4.76 -9.11 12.08
N GLN A 565 3.57 -9.72 12.09
CA GLN A 565 3.42 -11.16 11.95
C GLN A 565 3.75 -11.59 10.52
N THR A 566 4.29 -12.80 10.35
CA THR A 566 4.69 -13.34 9.04
C THR A 566 3.62 -14.21 8.39
N GLU A 567 2.58 -14.60 9.13
CA GLU A 567 1.50 -15.49 8.70
C GLU A 567 0.19 -15.18 9.44
N ALA A 568 -0.92 -15.74 8.94
CA ALA A 568 -2.24 -15.52 9.54
C ALA A 568 -2.36 -16.18 10.92
N GLN A 569 -2.88 -15.44 11.90
CA GLN A 569 -3.02 -15.90 13.28
C GLN A 569 -4.48 -16.00 13.70
N ASN A 570 -4.85 -17.12 14.34
CA ASN A 570 -6.15 -17.26 14.97
C ASN A 570 -6.19 -16.43 16.26
N VAL A 571 -7.18 -15.54 16.38
CA VAL A 571 -7.35 -14.62 17.52
C VAL A 571 -8.45 -15.06 18.50
N LEU A 572 -9.08 -16.21 18.28
CA LEU A 572 -10.08 -16.75 19.18
C LEU A 572 -9.42 -17.47 20.37
N ASP A 573 -10.15 -17.53 21.48
CA ASP A 573 -9.81 -18.40 22.61
C ASP A 573 -10.36 -19.81 22.37
N GLY A 574 -9.68 -20.82 22.93
CA GLY A 574 -9.98 -22.24 22.70
C GLY A 574 -11.36 -22.63 23.24
N GLY A 575 -12.39 -22.53 22.38
CA GLY A 575 -13.79 -22.77 22.71
C GLY A 575 -14.75 -21.76 22.06
N ALA A 576 -14.27 -20.61 21.59
CA ALA A 576 -15.09 -19.67 20.83
C ALA A 576 -15.29 -20.15 19.39
N ASN A 577 -16.54 -20.23 18.94
CA ASN A 577 -16.89 -20.56 17.56
C ASN A 577 -16.93 -19.29 16.70
N VAL A 578 -16.43 -19.38 15.47
CA VAL A 578 -16.60 -18.31 14.47
C VAL A 578 -18.08 -18.08 14.16
N ALA A 579 -18.44 -16.84 13.83
CA ALA A 579 -19.79 -16.51 13.36
C ALA A 579 -20.06 -17.23 12.03
N SER A 580 -21.26 -17.81 11.91
CA SER A 580 -21.65 -18.50 10.67
C SER A 580 -21.97 -17.49 9.57
N THR A 581 -21.42 -17.70 8.37
CA THR A 581 -21.79 -16.97 7.14
C THR A 581 -23.03 -17.58 6.46
N GLN A 582 -23.58 -18.67 7.00
CA GLN A 582 -24.79 -19.30 6.49
C GLN A 582 -26.00 -18.36 6.63
N GLY A 583 -26.54 -17.92 5.49
CA GLY A 583 -27.67 -16.98 5.44
C GLY A 583 -27.30 -15.55 5.03
N PHE A 584 -26.00 -15.25 4.84
CA PHE A 584 -25.59 -14.00 4.18
C PHE A 584 -26.12 -13.99 2.73
N LYS A 585 -26.67 -12.86 2.29
CA LYS A 585 -27.38 -12.73 1.01
C LYS A 585 -26.42 -12.75 -0.19
N TRP A 586 -25.20 -12.23 0.01
CA TRP A 586 -24.16 -12.06 -1.03
C TRP A 586 -24.71 -11.45 -2.34
N SER A 587 -25.56 -10.43 -2.20
CA SER A 587 -26.33 -9.77 -3.25
C SER A 587 -25.99 -8.28 -3.40
N PHE A 588 -26.31 -7.73 -4.57
CA PHE A 588 -26.29 -6.30 -4.88
C PHE A 588 -27.45 -5.96 -5.81
N LYS A 589 -28.12 -4.83 -5.57
CA LYS A 589 -29.23 -4.31 -6.38
C LYS A 589 -29.25 -2.78 -6.32
N GLN A 590 -29.42 -2.13 -7.48
CA GLN A 590 -29.84 -0.72 -7.51
C GLN A 590 -31.35 -0.64 -7.28
N ILE A 591 -31.79 0.28 -6.40
CA ILE A 591 -33.20 0.54 -6.07
C ILE A 591 -33.65 1.86 -6.73
#